data_AF-E0Q7F6-F1
#
_entry.id   AF-E0Q7F6-F1
#
_cell.length_a   1.000
_cell.length_b   1.000
_cell.length_c   1.000
_cell.angle_alpha   90.00
_cell.angle_beta   90.00
_cell.angle_gamma   90.00
#
_symmetry.space_group_name_H-M   'P 1'
#
loop_
_entity.id
_entity.type
_entity.pdbx_description
1 polymer ?
#
loop_
_entity_poly.entity_id
_entity_poly.type
_entity_poly.pdbx_seq_one_letter_code
_entity_poly.pdbx_strand_id
1 'polypeptide(L)'
;MSDEELQTIWRQSIDHYGKQLQSIVCMEECAELIQAIIKKLRKDTSSNDVLSEEMADVIVCLHQLKMMYGITDKAISDWVEAKTLRLAKRMEEES
;
A
#
# COMPACT_ATOMS: atom_id res chain seq x y z
N MET A 1 4.45 19.26 1.38
CA MET A 1 5.04 18.61 2.55
C MET A 1 6.26 17.84 2.09
N SER A 2 7.33 17.86 2.86
CA SER A 2 8.51 17.03 2.66
C SER A 2 8.28 15.60 3.18
N ASP A 3 9.13 14.67 2.76
CA ASP A 3 9.11 13.28 3.26
C ASP A 3 9.35 13.20 4.78
N GLU A 4 10.16 14.12 5.32
CA GLU A 4 10.42 14.21 6.76
C GLU A 4 9.17 14.63 7.55
N GLU A 5 8.39 15.57 7.01
CA GLU A 5 7.12 16.01 7.60
C GLU A 5 6.10 14.86 7.61
N LEU A 6 5.99 14.11 6.49
CA LEU A 6 5.11 12.95 6.39
C LEU A 6 5.48 11.86 7.41
N GLN A 7 6.78 11.49 7.47
CA GLN A 7 7.27 10.49 8.43
C GLN A 7 7.03 10.89 9.88
N THR A 8 7.14 12.19 10.19
CA THR A 8 6.87 12.70 11.53
C THR A 8 5.40 12.50 11.90
N ILE A 9 4.47 12.82 11.01
CA ILE A 9 3.03 12.63 11.23
C ILE A 9 2.68 11.15 11.38
N TRP A 10 3.23 10.29 10.53
CA TRP A 10 3.00 8.84 10.64
C TRP A 10 3.50 8.28 11.96
N ARG A 11 4.66 8.72 12.44
CA ARG A 11 5.19 8.32 13.75
C ARG A 11 4.28 8.77 14.88
N GLN A 12 3.85 10.04 14.87
CA GLN A 12 2.92 10.57 15.87
C GLN A 12 1.60 9.81 15.90
N SER A 13 1.07 9.46 14.73
CA SER A 13 -0.14 8.63 14.61
C SER A 13 0.06 7.25 15.24
N ILE A 14 1.17 6.57 14.95
CA ILE A 14 1.51 5.27 15.54
C ILE A 14 1.68 5.36 17.06
N ASP A 15 2.37 6.39 17.55
CA ASP A 15 2.61 6.61 18.97
C ASP A 15 1.31 6.91 19.73
N HIS A 16 0.38 7.62 19.10
CA HIS A 16 -0.90 7.98 19.70
C HIS A 16 -1.92 6.82 19.71
N TYR A 17 -2.11 6.16 18.57
CA TYR A 17 -3.14 5.13 18.40
C TYR A 17 -2.64 3.72 18.72
N GLY A 18 -1.33 3.50 18.69
CA GLY A 18 -0.70 2.22 18.93
C GLY A 18 -0.69 1.30 17.71
N LYS A 19 0.27 0.39 17.72
CA LYS A 19 0.56 -0.54 16.62
C LYS A 19 -0.63 -1.42 16.21
N GLN A 20 -1.38 -1.93 17.18
CA GLN A 20 -2.49 -2.85 16.90
C GLN A 20 -3.61 -2.16 16.12
N LEU A 21 -4.04 -0.98 16.60
CA LEU A 21 -5.12 -0.24 15.95
C LEU A 21 -4.72 0.23 14.55
N GLN A 22 -3.50 0.77 14.40
CA GLN A 22 -2.99 1.17 13.09
C GLN A 22 -2.87 0.00 12.11
N SER A 23 -2.54 -1.21 12.60
CA SER A 23 -2.53 -2.40 11.74
C SER A 23 -3.93 -2.83 11.31
N ILE A 24 -4.95 -2.62 12.16
CA ILE A 24 -6.36 -2.86 11.79
C ILE A 24 -6.78 -1.87 10.71
N VAL A 25 -6.48 -0.58 10.87
CA VAL A 25 -6.72 0.44 9.84
C VAL A 25 -6.07 0.03 8.52
N CYS A 26 -4.80 -0.39 8.54
CA CYS A 26 -4.13 -0.90 7.34
C CYS A 26 -4.85 -2.07 6.65
N MET A 27 -5.52 -2.94 7.43
CA MET A 27 -6.34 -4.03 6.88
C MET A 27 -7.62 -3.51 6.23
N GLU A 28 -8.25 -2.50 6.82
CA GLU A 28 -9.46 -1.85 6.32
C GLU A 28 -9.18 -1.14 4.98
N GLU A 29 -8.11 -0.32 4.90
CA GLU A 29 -7.72 0.37 3.66
C GLU A 29 -7.40 -0.62 2.52
N CYS A 30 -6.76 -1.76 2.83
CA CYS A 30 -6.54 -2.82 1.85
C CYS A 30 -7.88 -3.41 1.34
N ALA A 31 -8.87 -3.53 2.21
CA ALA A 31 -10.19 -4.04 1.84
C ALA A 31 -10.97 -3.01 1.00
N GLU A 32 -10.80 -1.72 1.24
CA GLU A 32 -11.41 -0.65 0.46
C GLU A 32 -10.78 -0.55 -0.94
N LEU A 33 -9.46 -0.67 -1.06
CA LEU A 33 -8.78 -0.81 -2.36
C LEU A 33 -9.28 -2.03 -3.15
N ILE A 34 -9.47 -3.19 -2.49
CA ILE A 34 -10.06 -4.38 -3.13
C ILE A 34 -11.46 -4.03 -3.69
N GLN A 35 -12.28 -3.34 -2.92
CA GLN A 35 -13.62 -2.92 -3.37
C GLN A 35 -13.55 -1.92 -4.54
N ALA A 36 -12.64 -0.97 -4.52
CA ALA A 36 -12.45 0.00 -5.60
C ALA A 36 -12.04 -0.68 -6.91
N ILE A 37 -11.12 -1.64 -6.85
CA ILE A 37 -10.72 -2.46 -8.01
C ILE A 37 -11.94 -3.23 -8.57
N ILE A 38 -12.72 -3.89 -7.71
CA ILE A 38 -13.92 -4.63 -8.12
C ILE A 38 -14.93 -3.69 -8.79
N LYS A 39 -15.16 -2.50 -8.23
CA LYS A 39 -16.07 -1.50 -8.79
C LYS A 39 -15.58 -1.05 -10.17
N LYS A 40 -14.28 -0.80 -10.34
CA LYS A 40 -13.66 -0.40 -11.62
C LYS A 40 -13.80 -1.45 -12.71
N LEU A 41 -13.64 -2.72 -12.36
CA LEU A 41 -13.81 -3.82 -13.32
C LEU A 41 -15.27 -4.04 -13.72
N ARG A 42 -16.21 -3.87 -12.78
CA ARG A 42 -17.65 -4.10 -13.03
C ARG A 42 -18.35 -2.92 -13.70
N LYS A 43 -17.84 -1.70 -13.51
CA LYS A 43 -18.44 -0.47 -14.00
C LYS A 43 -17.38 0.38 -14.68
N ASP A 44 -17.53 0.61 -15.98
CA ASP A 44 -16.69 1.51 -16.77
C ASP A 44 -16.74 2.98 -16.28
N THR A 45 -17.62 3.30 -15.32
CA THR A 45 -17.90 4.65 -14.85
C THR A 45 -17.37 4.99 -13.45
N SER A 46 -16.73 4.07 -12.72
CA SER A 46 -16.15 4.48 -11.43
C SER A 46 -14.96 5.42 -11.67
N SER A 47 -15.02 6.62 -11.07
CA SER A 47 -13.97 7.62 -11.22
C SER A 47 -12.61 7.01 -10.86
N ASN A 48 -11.58 7.40 -11.61
CA ASN A 48 -10.20 7.09 -11.22
C ASN A 48 -9.83 7.75 -9.88
N ASP A 49 -10.58 8.78 -9.44
CA ASP A 49 -10.34 9.46 -8.18
C ASP A 49 -10.48 8.50 -7.00
N VAL A 50 -11.58 7.73 -6.95
CA VAL A 50 -11.81 6.74 -5.87
C VAL A 50 -10.68 5.71 -5.87
N LEU A 51 -10.32 5.15 -7.03
CA LEU A 51 -9.22 4.19 -7.08
C LEU A 51 -7.89 4.81 -6.64
N SER A 52 -7.65 6.07 -7.00
CA SER A 52 -6.41 6.78 -6.64
C SER A 52 -6.34 7.11 -5.15
N GLU A 53 -7.48 7.44 -4.53
CA GLU A 53 -7.63 7.67 -3.09
C GLU A 53 -7.28 6.40 -2.31
N GLU A 54 -7.96 5.28 -2.59
CA GLU A 54 -7.68 4.00 -1.91
C GLU A 54 -6.24 3.50 -2.13
N MET A 55 -5.66 3.78 -3.30
CA MET A 55 -4.24 3.49 -3.55
C MET A 55 -3.32 4.34 -2.67
N ALA A 56 -3.66 5.63 -2.46
CA ALA A 56 -2.91 6.52 -1.59
C ALA A 56 -3.02 6.08 -0.12
N ASP A 57 -4.20 5.65 0.32
CA ASP A 57 -4.40 5.14 1.68
C ASP A 57 -3.57 3.88 1.94
N VAL A 58 -3.53 2.94 0.98
CA VAL A 58 -2.64 1.78 1.06
C VAL A 58 -1.16 2.15 1.03
N ILE A 59 -0.75 3.18 0.26
CA ILE A 59 0.64 3.67 0.27
C ILE A 59 1.02 4.18 1.67
N VAL A 60 0.16 4.97 2.32
CA VAL A 60 0.36 5.43 3.70
C VAL A 60 0.46 4.24 4.65
N CYS A 61 -0.43 3.26 4.51
CA CYS A 61 -0.41 2.03 5.31
C CYS A 61 0.91 1.27 5.17
N LEU A 62 1.47 1.16 3.96
CA LEU A 62 2.77 0.51 3.74
C LEU A 62 3.91 1.25 4.47
N HIS A 63 3.89 2.59 4.47
CA HIS A 63 4.84 3.38 5.25
C HIS A 63 4.70 3.15 6.75
N GLN A 64 3.47 3.17 7.28
CA GLN A 64 3.22 2.92 8.70
C GLN A 64 3.58 1.49 9.11
N LEU A 65 3.26 0.47 8.31
CA LEU A 65 3.64 -0.92 8.54
C LEU A 65 5.16 -1.07 8.59
N LYS A 66 5.91 -0.42 7.69
CA LYS A 66 7.37 -0.41 7.76
C LYS A 66 7.88 0.10 9.10
N MET A 67 7.35 1.22 9.58
CA MET A 67 7.74 1.84 10.84
C MET A 67 7.37 0.95 12.04
N MET A 68 6.15 0.41 12.07
CA MET A 68 5.64 -0.43 13.15
C MET A 68 6.36 -1.78 13.30
N TYR A 69 6.89 -2.32 12.20
CA TYR A 69 7.49 -3.65 12.16
C TYR A 69 9.00 -3.63 11.87
N GLY A 70 9.61 -2.45 11.77
CA GLY A 70 11.05 -2.30 11.50
C GLY A 70 11.46 -2.83 10.13
N ILE A 71 10.57 -2.78 9.13
CA ILE A 71 10.85 -3.26 7.77
C ILE A 71 11.52 -2.15 6.98
N THR A 72 12.70 -2.45 6.43
CA THR A 72 13.48 -1.48 5.65
C THR A 72 12.99 -1.38 4.22
N ASP A 73 13.24 -0.23 3.57
CA ASP A 73 13.00 -0.06 2.13
C ASP A 73 13.75 -1.10 1.30
N LYS A 74 14.98 -1.41 1.68
CA LYS A 74 15.77 -2.45 1.00
C LYS A 74 15.08 -3.81 1.04
N ALA A 75 14.54 -4.22 2.19
CA ALA A 75 13.85 -5.51 2.30
C ALA A 75 12.65 -5.59 1.36
N ILE A 76 11.87 -4.51 1.23
CA ILE A 76 10.73 -4.46 0.31
C ILE A 76 11.21 -4.45 -1.15
N SER A 77 12.21 -3.62 -1.46
CA SER A 77 12.76 -3.49 -2.83
C SER A 77 13.28 -4.82 -3.37
N ASP A 78 14.02 -5.58 -2.56
CA ASP A 78 14.54 -6.90 -2.95
C ASP A 78 13.39 -7.87 -3.30
N TRP A 79 12.28 -7.82 -2.55
CA TRP A 79 11.09 -8.61 -2.85
C TRP A 79 10.33 -8.14 -4.08
N VAL A 80 10.25 -6.82 -4.31
CA VAL A 80 9.61 -6.24 -5.50
C VAL A 80 10.37 -6.68 -6.75
N GLU A 81 11.69 -6.55 -6.77
CA GLU A 81 12.52 -6.99 -7.90
C GLU A 81 12.31 -8.48 -8.20
N ALA A 82 12.42 -9.33 -7.18
CA ALA A 82 12.22 -10.76 -7.35
C ALA A 82 10.81 -11.13 -7.86
N LYS A 83 9.76 -10.41 -7.43
CA LYS A 83 8.39 -10.61 -7.91
C LYS A 83 8.22 -10.14 -9.35
N THR A 84 8.82 -9.02 -9.73
CA THR A 84 8.78 -8.46 -11.08
C THR A 84 9.49 -9.36 -12.08
N LEU A 85 10.69 -9.86 -11.74
CA LEU A 85 11.42 -10.82 -12.58
C LEU A 85 10.62 -12.10 -12.83
N ARG A 86 9.91 -12.61 -11.80
CA ARG A 86 9.01 -13.76 -11.96
C ARG A 86 7.83 -13.48 -12.89
N LEU A 87 7.30 -12.25 -12.89
CA LEU A 87 6.24 -11.85 -13.80
C LEU A 87 6.76 -11.79 -15.25
N ALA A 88 7.92 -11.18 -15.46
CA ALA A 88 8.55 -11.12 -16.80
C ALA A 88 8.77 -12.52 -17.39
N LYS A 89 9.32 -13.45 -16.60
CA LYS A 89 9.51 -14.85 -17.02
C LYS A 89 8.21 -15.54 -17.44
N ARG A 90 7.10 -15.33 -16.71
CA ARG A 90 5.79 -15.90 -17.09
C ARG A 90 5.30 -15.37 -18.43
N MET A 91 5.48 -14.07 -18.69
CA MET A 91 5.07 -13.47 -19.96
C MET A 91 5.88 -14.03 -21.15
N GLU A 92 7.18 -14.32 -20.95
CA GLU A 92 8.02 -14.99 -21.95
C GLU A 92 7.59 -16.43 -22.21
N GLU A 93 7.16 -17.17 -21.18
CA GLU A 93 6.66 -18.55 -21.30
C GLU A 93 5.28 -18.64 -21.98
N GLU A 94 4.48 -17.57 -21.91
CA GLU A 94 3.15 -17.44 -22.54
C GLU A 94 3.20 -16.89 -24.00
N SER A 95 4.39 -16.48 -24.48
CA SER A 95 4.62 -15.94 -25.83
C SER A 95 4.98 -17.03 -26.85
#